data_AF-N1W326-F1
#
_entry.id   AF-N1W326-F1
#
_cell.length_a   1.000
_cell.length_b   1.000
_cell.length_c   1.000
_cell.angle_alpha   90.00
_cell.angle_beta   90.00
_cell.angle_gamma   90.00
#
_symmetry.space_group_name_H-M   'P 1'
#
loop_
_entity.id
_entity.type
_entity.pdbx_description
1 polymer ?
#
loop_
_entity_poly.entity_id
_entity_poly.type
_entity_poly.pdbx_seq_one_letter_code
_entity_poly.pdbx_strand_id
1 'polypeptide(L)'
;MIQKSEEALTYLSNGEFETAKSLYSVLLDRDPEDLAAISGYYISSFWDHRLDLILKTREGKERGKLLLDFFSDFETEIRKRGFQSTDSFFVTQDCILKEARDHLKLAYQWEGANALDKDLLRDLASALIKIKDYTMALEVLLYGGNKQSPILLYFLAETQVMTGKEKEGIETYRTAFLNDPQLFPHTMVRWPPLLTLIQKASEITEREEEMKELVPVLAWREGVFRPSSKKDEATIQIWFSELKRLTDSKERSGGSFRLEARIEQFALAILQSADDIRSRDAVQFAKGFV
;
A
#
# COMPACT_ATOMS: atom_id res chain seq x y z
N MET A 1 5.26 -21.26 31.58
CA MET A 1 5.96 -20.03 31.12
C MET A 1 5.32 -19.56 29.81
N ILE A 2 5.30 -20.44 28.80
CA ILE A 2 4.54 -20.29 27.53
C ILE A 2 3.09 -19.81 27.77
N GLN A 3 2.36 -20.45 28.69
CA GLN A 3 0.96 -20.14 28.97
C GLN A 3 0.66 -18.69 29.39
N LYS A 4 1.53 -18.04 30.18
CA LYS A 4 1.32 -16.63 30.60
C LYS A 4 1.64 -15.62 29.49
N SER A 5 2.61 -15.96 28.63
CA SER A 5 2.93 -15.16 27.45
C SER A 5 1.80 -15.24 26.42
N GLU A 6 1.26 -16.44 26.18
CA GLU A 6 0.09 -16.65 25.32
C GLU A 6 -1.18 -15.98 25.86
N GLU A 7 -1.37 -16.01 27.18
CA GLU A 7 -2.47 -15.33 27.86
C GLU A 7 -2.35 -13.80 27.70
N ALA A 8 -1.16 -13.23 27.90
CA ALA A 8 -0.93 -11.79 27.68
C ALA A 8 -1.17 -11.36 26.22
N LEU A 9 -0.78 -12.21 25.26
CA LEU A 9 -1.07 -11.99 23.84
C LEU A 9 -2.58 -12.04 23.54
N THR A 10 -3.32 -12.96 24.16
CA THR A 10 -4.79 -13.02 24.05
C THR A 10 -5.44 -11.74 24.57
N TYR A 11 -4.98 -11.21 25.71
CA TYR A 11 -5.49 -9.94 26.22
C TYR A 11 -5.15 -8.76 25.30
N LEU A 12 -3.95 -8.73 24.72
CA LEU A 12 -3.60 -7.76 23.68
C LEU A 12 -4.52 -7.86 22.46
N SER A 13 -4.84 -9.07 21.98
CA SER A 13 -5.70 -9.24 20.79
C SER A 13 -7.12 -8.73 21.02
N ASN A 14 -7.57 -8.74 22.28
CA ASN A 14 -8.90 -8.31 22.68
C ASN A 14 -8.96 -6.82 23.07
N GLY A 15 -7.84 -6.09 23.01
CA GLY A 15 -7.77 -4.68 23.42
C GLY A 15 -7.78 -4.46 24.94
N GLU A 16 -7.58 -5.53 25.73
CA GLU A 16 -7.49 -5.45 27.19
C GLU A 16 -6.07 -5.06 27.63
N PHE A 17 -5.67 -3.83 27.28
CA PHE A 17 -4.29 -3.36 27.42
C PHE A 17 -3.80 -3.30 28.86
N GLU A 18 -4.66 -2.91 29.82
CA GLU A 18 -4.30 -2.87 31.24
C GLU A 18 -3.98 -4.26 31.81
N THR A 19 -4.82 -5.25 31.47
CA THR A 19 -4.63 -6.65 31.86
C THR A 19 -3.35 -7.22 31.25
N ALA A 20 -3.14 -7.01 29.94
CA ALA A 20 -1.93 -7.45 29.25
C ALA A 20 -0.66 -6.82 29.85
N LYS A 21 -0.68 -5.52 30.13
CA LYS A 21 0.42 -4.78 30.77
C LYS A 21 0.78 -5.39 32.12
N SER A 22 -0.22 -5.73 32.93
CA SER A 22 -0.04 -6.34 34.25
C SER A 22 0.63 -7.72 34.15
N LEU A 23 0.21 -8.54 33.17
CA LEU A 23 0.82 -9.84 32.92
C LEU A 23 2.27 -9.72 32.44
N TYR A 24 2.56 -8.79 31.53
CA TYR A 24 3.94 -8.54 31.10
C TYR A 24 4.81 -7.99 32.22
N SER A 25 4.28 -7.18 33.14
CA SER A 25 5.02 -6.76 34.34
C SER A 25 5.46 -7.95 35.19
N VAL A 26 4.56 -8.92 35.40
CA VAL A 26 4.89 -10.15 36.16
C VAL A 26 5.91 -11.03 35.43
N LEU A 27 5.93 -11.00 34.10
CA LEU A 27 6.96 -11.70 33.31
C LEU A 27 8.32 -11.01 33.45
N LEU A 28 8.35 -9.68 33.39
CA LEU A 28 9.56 -8.86 33.56
C LEU A 28 10.16 -8.96 34.97
N ASP A 29 9.33 -9.07 36.01
CA ASP A 29 9.83 -9.30 37.38
C ASP A 29 10.64 -10.60 37.50
N ARG A 30 10.38 -11.57 36.62
CA ARG A 30 11.05 -12.88 36.59
C ARG A 30 12.26 -12.90 35.67
N ASP A 31 12.11 -12.30 34.49
CA ASP A 31 13.17 -12.17 33.49
C ASP A 31 13.14 -10.76 32.89
N PRO A 32 13.92 -9.82 33.46
CA PRO A 32 13.94 -8.43 33.00
C PRO A 32 14.56 -8.23 31.61
N GLU A 33 15.27 -9.24 31.09
CA GLU A 33 15.97 -9.16 29.79
C GLU A 33 15.17 -9.81 28.65
N ASP A 34 14.02 -10.42 28.95
CA ASP A 34 13.15 -11.03 27.94
C ASP A 34 12.56 -9.97 27.01
N LEU A 35 13.07 -9.95 25.78
CA LEU A 35 12.66 -9.06 24.71
C LEU A 35 11.15 -9.15 24.42
N ALA A 36 10.56 -10.35 24.52
CA ALA A 36 9.13 -10.54 24.30
C ALA A 36 8.32 -9.83 25.41
N ALA A 37 8.67 -10.05 26.68
CA ALA A 37 8.03 -9.38 27.80
C ALA A 37 8.24 -7.85 27.80
N ILE A 38 9.45 -7.37 27.44
CA ILE A 38 9.75 -5.95 27.32
C ILE A 38 8.86 -5.31 26.25
N SER A 39 8.79 -5.93 25.07
CA SER A 39 8.01 -5.43 23.94
C SER A 39 6.52 -5.40 24.28
N GLY A 40 6.00 -6.48 24.86
CA GLY A 40 4.61 -6.60 25.29
C GLY A 40 4.24 -5.54 26.31
N TYR A 41 5.04 -5.36 27.37
CA TYR A 41 4.79 -4.34 28.38
C TYR A 41 4.73 -2.93 27.79
N TYR A 42 5.69 -2.59 26.92
CA TYR A 42 5.74 -1.29 26.28
C TYR A 42 4.53 -1.05 25.37
N ILE A 43 4.19 -2.03 24.53
CA ILE A 43 3.07 -1.95 23.59
C ILE A 43 1.75 -1.82 24.36
N SER A 44 1.51 -2.67 25.37
CA SER A 44 0.31 -2.57 26.22
C SER A 44 0.23 -1.20 26.90
N SER A 45 1.34 -0.70 27.45
CA SER A 45 1.38 0.62 28.10
C SER A 45 1.09 1.77 27.14
N PHE A 46 1.58 1.70 25.90
CA PHE A 46 1.33 2.74 24.89
C PHE A 46 -0.17 2.93 24.62
N TRP A 47 -0.90 1.83 24.49
CA TRP A 47 -2.32 1.82 24.17
C TRP A 47 -3.21 2.05 25.40
N ASP A 48 -2.85 1.47 26.55
CA ASP A 48 -3.49 1.70 27.84
C ASP A 48 -3.63 3.21 28.15
N HIS A 49 -2.55 3.98 27.97
CA HIS A 49 -2.57 5.43 28.20
C HIS A 49 -3.48 6.23 27.24
N ARG A 50 -3.90 5.64 26.12
CA ARG A 50 -4.76 6.28 25.11
C ARG A 50 -6.19 5.77 25.13
N LEU A 51 -6.44 4.66 25.83
CA LEU A 51 -7.72 3.95 25.79
C LEU A 51 -8.89 4.81 26.27
N ASP A 52 -8.72 5.57 27.35
CA ASP A 52 -9.77 6.47 27.87
C ASP A 52 -10.21 7.52 26.83
N LEU A 53 -9.26 8.14 26.12
CA LEU A 53 -9.56 9.10 25.07
C LEU A 53 -10.27 8.45 23.88
N ILE A 54 -9.80 7.25 23.47
CA ILE A 54 -10.44 6.49 22.38
C ILE A 54 -11.90 6.19 22.73
N LEU A 55 -12.16 5.67 23.94
CA LEU A 55 -13.51 5.31 24.38
C LEU A 55 -14.44 6.53 24.54
N LYS A 56 -13.89 7.69 24.92
CA LYS A 56 -14.65 8.96 25.00
C LYS A 56 -14.92 9.60 23.65
N THR A 57 -14.13 9.28 22.63
CA THR A 57 -14.30 9.81 21.28
C THR A 57 -15.53 9.21 20.63
N ARG A 58 -16.30 10.02 19.88
CA ARG A 58 -17.53 9.58 19.22
C ARG A 58 -17.24 8.45 18.24
N GLU A 59 -18.07 7.41 18.30
CA GLU A 59 -18.02 6.29 17.35
C GLU A 59 -18.18 6.74 15.91
N GLY A 60 -17.71 5.91 15.00
CA GLY A 60 -17.74 6.21 13.57
C GLY A 60 -16.46 6.93 13.14
N LYS A 61 -16.63 8.01 12.38
CA LYS A 61 -15.52 8.68 11.69
C LYS A 61 -14.45 9.20 12.64
N GLU A 62 -14.85 9.86 13.73
CA GLU A 62 -13.93 10.52 14.66
C GLU A 62 -13.04 9.50 15.37
N ARG A 63 -13.62 8.46 15.97
CA ARG A 63 -12.84 7.41 16.64
C ARG A 63 -12.02 6.57 15.66
N GLY A 64 -12.56 6.25 14.49
CA GLY A 64 -11.82 5.54 13.45
C GLY A 64 -10.57 6.30 12.98
N LYS A 65 -10.70 7.61 12.75
CA LYS A 65 -9.56 8.47 12.41
C LYS A 65 -8.55 8.56 13.56
N LEU A 66 -9.01 8.77 14.79
CA LEU A 66 -8.15 8.85 15.96
C LEU A 66 -7.31 7.57 16.15
N LEU A 67 -7.92 6.40 15.94
CA LEU A 67 -7.22 5.12 16.00
C LEU A 67 -6.12 5.01 14.94
N LEU A 68 -6.37 5.45 13.71
CA LEU A 68 -5.37 5.45 12.64
C LEU A 68 -4.22 6.43 12.92
N ASP A 69 -4.53 7.63 13.44
CA ASP A 69 -3.54 8.63 13.82
C ASP A 69 -2.61 8.06 14.93
N PHE A 70 -3.20 7.49 15.99
CA PHE A 70 -2.41 6.83 17.05
C PHE A 70 -1.67 5.60 16.57
N PHE A 71 -2.20 4.86 15.61
CA PHE A 71 -1.50 3.72 15.04
C PHE A 71 -0.25 4.15 14.24
N SER A 72 -0.32 5.26 13.50
CA SER A 72 0.85 5.83 12.82
C SER A 72 1.94 6.24 13.80
N ASP A 73 1.56 6.90 14.91
CA ASP A 73 2.48 7.26 15.99
C ASP A 73 3.09 6.00 16.64
N PHE A 74 2.25 4.99 16.90
CA PHE A 74 2.67 3.71 17.45
C PHE A 74 3.72 3.02 16.58
N GLU A 75 3.47 2.88 15.26
CA GLU A 75 4.42 2.26 14.33
C GLU A 75 5.78 2.97 14.35
N THR A 76 5.76 4.31 14.43
CA THR A 76 6.98 5.12 14.48
C THR A 76 7.76 4.85 15.76
N GLU A 77 7.10 4.82 16.91
CA GLU A 77 7.74 4.59 18.21
C GLU A 77 8.25 3.15 18.38
N ILE A 78 7.49 2.17 17.91
CA ILE A 78 7.87 0.75 17.97
C ILE A 78 9.07 0.46 17.08
N ARG A 79 9.13 1.05 15.89
CA ARG A 79 10.28 0.88 14.98
C ARG A 79 11.57 1.44 15.58
N LYS A 80 11.53 2.60 16.24
CA LYS A 80 12.69 3.18 16.93
C LYS A 80 13.28 2.25 17.99
N ARG A 81 12.43 1.40 18.60
CA ARG A 81 12.81 0.46 19.66
C ARG A 81 13.16 -0.93 19.14
N GLY A 82 12.95 -1.22 17.85
CA GLY A 82 13.23 -2.52 17.27
C GLY A 82 12.18 -3.59 17.58
N PHE A 83 10.95 -3.23 17.98
CA PHE A 83 9.91 -4.20 18.34
C PHE A 83 8.94 -4.56 17.20
N GLN A 84 9.17 -4.06 15.98
CA GLN A 84 8.29 -4.26 14.82
C GLN A 84 8.16 -5.71 14.33
N SER A 85 9.00 -6.61 14.81
CA SER A 85 8.99 -8.05 14.48
C SER A 85 8.48 -8.93 15.62
N THR A 86 7.93 -8.34 16.69
CA THR A 86 7.45 -9.07 17.86
C THR A 86 6.00 -9.50 17.70
N ASP A 87 5.62 -10.61 18.33
CA ASP A 87 4.23 -11.10 18.30
C ASP A 87 3.25 -10.08 18.90
N SER A 88 3.65 -9.42 19.99
CA SER A 88 2.87 -8.34 20.62
C SER A 88 2.58 -7.20 19.65
N PHE A 89 3.52 -6.87 18.75
CA PHE A 89 3.29 -5.86 17.70
C PHE A 89 2.25 -6.34 16.69
N PHE A 90 2.39 -7.56 16.15
CA PHE A 90 1.46 -8.08 15.14
C PHE A 90 0.04 -8.24 15.67
N VAL A 91 -0.10 -8.77 16.90
CA VAL A 91 -1.40 -8.95 17.54
C VAL A 91 -2.08 -7.60 17.83
N THR A 92 -1.32 -6.63 18.33
CA THR A 92 -1.86 -5.29 18.62
C THR A 92 -2.21 -4.55 17.34
N GLN A 93 -1.38 -4.66 16.29
CA GLN A 93 -1.68 -4.11 14.98
C GLN A 93 -3.00 -4.65 14.45
N ASP A 94 -3.20 -5.97 14.49
CA ASP A 94 -4.44 -6.59 14.02
C ASP A 94 -5.65 -6.10 14.82
N CYS A 95 -5.55 -6.06 16.15
CA CYS A 95 -6.60 -5.56 17.05
C CYS A 95 -7.01 -4.11 16.71
N ILE A 96 -6.04 -3.18 16.70
CA ILE A 96 -6.30 -1.75 16.50
C ILE A 96 -6.83 -1.47 15.09
N LEU A 97 -6.25 -2.10 14.07
CA LEU A 97 -6.67 -1.85 12.68
C LEU A 97 -8.06 -2.44 12.39
N LYS A 98 -8.44 -3.55 13.03
CA LYS A 98 -9.82 -4.08 12.98
C LYS A 98 -10.81 -3.12 13.64
N GLU A 99 -10.49 -2.59 14.81
CA GLU A 99 -11.34 -1.61 15.50
C GLU A 99 -11.51 -0.33 14.68
N ALA A 100 -10.41 0.21 14.15
CA ALA A 100 -10.43 1.40 13.29
C ALA A 100 -11.31 1.16 12.05
N ARG A 101 -11.14 0.00 11.39
CA ARG A 101 -11.98 -0.42 10.26
C ARG A 101 -13.45 -0.44 10.63
N ASP A 102 -13.80 -1.02 11.77
CA ASP A 102 -15.22 -1.21 12.14
C ASP A 102 -15.89 0.13 12.44
N HIS A 103 -15.17 1.07 13.06
CA HIS A 103 -15.64 2.45 13.18
C HIS A 103 -15.77 3.18 11.83
N LEU A 104 -14.83 3.00 10.91
CA LEU A 104 -14.92 3.65 9.60
C LEU A 104 -16.03 3.04 8.72
N LYS A 105 -16.31 1.75 8.86
CA LYS A 105 -17.50 1.11 8.27
C LYS A 105 -18.79 1.69 8.82
N LEU A 106 -18.88 1.87 10.14
CA LEU A 106 -20.04 2.52 10.76
C LEU A 106 -20.24 3.94 10.21
N ALA A 107 -19.16 4.71 10.07
CA ALA A 107 -19.21 6.03 9.46
C ALA A 107 -19.77 6.00 8.03
N TYR A 108 -19.28 5.06 7.21
CA TYR A 108 -19.77 4.87 5.84
C TYR A 108 -21.25 4.47 5.81
N GLN A 109 -21.71 3.62 6.73
CA GLN A 109 -23.12 3.26 6.84
C GLN A 109 -24.02 4.44 7.23
N TRP A 110 -23.53 5.35 8.08
CA TRP A 110 -24.30 6.51 8.54
C TRP A 110 -24.33 7.66 7.53
N GLU A 111 -23.20 7.96 6.88
CA GLU A 111 -23.01 9.17 6.06
C GLU A 111 -22.84 8.87 4.55
N GLY A 112 -22.82 7.60 4.16
CA GLY A 112 -22.67 7.17 2.77
C GLY A 112 -21.30 7.50 2.17
N ALA A 113 -21.24 7.67 0.85
CA ALA A 113 -19.99 7.90 0.12
C ALA A 113 -19.24 9.20 0.51
N ASN A 114 -19.90 10.15 1.17
CA ASN A 114 -19.29 11.39 1.64
C ASN A 114 -18.65 11.27 3.04
N ALA A 115 -18.82 10.12 3.71
CA ALA A 115 -18.32 9.88 5.06
C ALA A 115 -16.79 9.96 5.12
N LEU A 116 -16.11 9.46 4.09
CA LEU A 116 -14.66 9.30 4.06
C LEU A 116 -14.07 10.22 2.98
N ASP A 117 -13.17 11.11 3.39
CA ASP A 117 -12.36 11.85 2.42
C ASP A 117 -11.27 10.94 1.82
N LYS A 118 -10.57 11.46 0.80
CA LYS A 118 -9.55 10.69 0.07
C LYS A 118 -8.39 10.24 0.96
N ASP A 119 -8.01 11.03 1.96
CA ASP A 119 -6.91 10.72 2.86
C ASP A 119 -7.31 9.61 3.83
N LEU A 120 -8.52 9.69 4.40
CA LEU A 120 -9.03 8.65 5.29
C LEU A 120 -9.28 7.33 4.55
N LEU A 121 -9.72 7.38 3.28
CA LEU A 121 -9.82 6.21 2.42
C LEU A 121 -8.44 5.57 2.17
N ARG A 122 -7.41 6.38 1.92
CA ARG A 122 -6.03 5.91 1.74
C ARG A 122 -5.54 5.22 3.00
N ASP A 123 -5.74 5.83 4.16
CA ASP A 123 -5.21 5.34 5.43
C ASP A 123 -5.93 4.04 5.84
N LEU A 124 -7.26 3.96 5.66
CA LEU A 124 -8.03 2.74 5.87
C LEU A 124 -7.61 1.62 4.90
N ALA A 125 -7.48 1.91 3.60
CA ALA A 125 -7.06 0.91 2.63
C ALA A 125 -5.65 0.38 2.95
N SER A 126 -4.74 1.26 3.35
CA SER A 126 -3.40 0.87 3.78
C SER A 126 -3.44 -0.07 4.98
N ALA A 127 -4.21 0.29 6.01
CA ALA A 127 -4.39 -0.55 7.19
C ALA A 127 -4.95 -1.95 6.85
N LEU A 128 -5.99 -2.01 6.01
CA LEU A 128 -6.62 -3.27 5.61
C LEU A 128 -5.67 -4.19 4.85
N ILE A 129 -4.87 -3.64 3.93
CA ILE A 129 -3.85 -4.38 3.20
C ILE A 129 -2.78 -4.91 4.16
N LYS A 130 -2.35 -4.10 5.14
CA LYS A 130 -1.36 -4.53 6.15
C LYS A 130 -1.82 -5.74 6.96
N ILE A 131 -3.11 -5.83 7.29
CA ILE A 131 -3.72 -6.98 8.00
C ILE A 131 -4.22 -8.09 7.05
N LYS A 132 -3.95 -7.98 5.74
CA LYS A 132 -4.37 -8.93 4.69
C LYS A 132 -5.89 -9.09 4.55
N ASP A 133 -6.68 -8.12 5.02
CA ASP A 133 -8.13 -8.06 4.80
C ASP A 133 -8.43 -7.47 3.42
N TYR A 134 -7.98 -8.17 2.37
CA TYR A 134 -8.09 -7.71 0.99
C TYR A 134 -9.54 -7.61 0.52
N THR A 135 -10.43 -8.49 1.01
CA THR A 135 -11.85 -8.43 0.64
C THR A 135 -12.47 -7.11 1.06
N MET A 136 -12.23 -6.67 2.30
CA MET A 136 -12.74 -5.39 2.78
C MET A 136 -12.03 -4.20 2.12
N ALA A 137 -10.72 -4.29 1.92
CA ALA A 137 -9.98 -3.26 1.19
C ALA A 137 -10.61 -3.03 -0.20
N LEU A 138 -11.02 -4.10 -0.88
CA LEU A 138 -11.60 -4.03 -2.22
C LEU A 138 -12.92 -3.28 -2.21
N GLU A 139 -13.78 -3.60 -1.24
CA GLU A 139 -15.06 -2.91 -1.08
C GLU A 139 -14.85 -1.41 -0.87
N VAL A 140 -14.05 -1.03 0.13
CA VAL A 140 -13.75 0.38 0.45
C VAL A 140 -13.20 1.13 -0.76
N LEU A 141 -12.26 0.53 -1.48
CA LEU A 141 -11.63 1.11 -2.65
C LEU A 141 -12.59 1.23 -3.85
N LEU A 142 -13.52 0.30 -4.04
CA LEU A 142 -14.51 0.42 -5.13
C LEU A 142 -15.57 1.50 -4.84
N TYR A 143 -16.00 1.65 -3.58
CA TYR A 143 -17.00 2.63 -3.17
C TYR A 143 -16.45 4.07 -3.06
N GLY A 144 -15.16 4.24 -2.73
CA GLY A 144 -14.52 5.53 -2.48
C GLY A 144 -14.24 6.43 -3.70
N GLY A 145 -14.72 6.09 -4.90
CA GLY A 145 -14.54 6.93 -6.09
C GLY A 145 -13.08 7.03 -6.58
N ASN A 146 -12.35 5.93 -6.49
CA ASN A 146 -10.88 5.78 -6.63
C ASN A 146 -10.19 6.23 -7.93
N LYS A 147 -10.89 6.79 -8.91
CA LYS A 147 -10.37 6.87 -10.29
C LYS A 147 -9.28 7.93 -10.53
N GLN A 148 -8.88 8.71 -9.54
CA GLN A 148 -7.97 9.84 -9.76
C GLN A 148 -6.66 9.83 -8.96
N SER A 149 -6.54 9.03 -7.90
CA SER A 149 -5.33 9.04 -7.07
C SER A 149 -4.44 7.83 -7.39
N PRO A 150 -3.21 8.01 -7.91
CA PRO A 150 -2.34 6.89 -8.25
C PRO A 150 -2.07 5.95 -7.07
N ILE A 151 -1.91 6.49 -5.85
CA ILE A 151 -1.71 5.67 -4.64
C ILE A 151 -2.92 4.78 -4.33
N LEU A 152 -4.15 5.28 -4.49
CA LEU A 152 -5.36 4.47 -4.31
C LEU A 152 -5.51 3.43 -5.42
N LEU A 153 -5.06 3.73 -6.64
CA LEU A 153 -5.01 2.76 -7.73
C LEU A 153 -4.02 1.63 -7.43
N TYR A 154 -2.85 1.90 -6.84
CA TYR A 154 -1.93 0.83 -6.42
C TYR A 154 -2.56 -0.08 -5.36
N PHE A 155 -3.22 0.50 -4.34
CA PHE A 155 -3.93 -0.29 -3.35
C PHE A 155 -5.04 -1.13 -3.96
N LEU A 156 -5.81 -0.56 -4.88
CA LEU A 156 -6.87 -1.28 -5.59
C LEU A 156 -6.29 -2.43 -6.42
N ALA A 157 -5.20 -2.16 -7.15
CA ALA A 157 -4.53 -3.14 -7.98
C ALA A 157 -4.01 -4.32 -7.16
N GLU A 158 -3.28 -4.05 -6.06
CA GLU A 158 -2.80 -5.07 -5.14
C GLU A 158 -3.95 -5.90 -4.56
N THR A 159 -5.00 -5.21 -4.14
CA THR A 159 -6.16 -5.88 -3.55
C THR A 159 -6.89 -6.78 -4.57
N GLN A 160 -7.02 -6.33 -5.82
CA GLN A 160 -7.62 -7.12 -6.89
C GLN A 160 -6.82 -8.39 -7.20
N VAL A 161 -5.50 -8.29 -7.35
CA VAL A 161 -4.66 -9.48 -7.60
C VAL A 161 -4.69 -10.45 -6.41
N MET A 162 -4.71 -9.93 -5.18
CA MET A 162 -4.75 -10.76 -3.96
C MET A 162 -6.11 -11.38 -3.67
N THR A 163 -7.19 -10.92 -4.31
CA THR A 163 -8.55 -11.49 -4.21
C THR A 163 -8.94 -12.35 -5.42
N GLY A 164 -7.98 -12.70 -6.27
CA GLY A 164 -8.20 -13.56 -7.45
C GLY A 164 -8.72 -12.84 -8.69
N LYS A 165 -8.85 -11.50 -8.66
CA LYS A 165 -9.22 -10.65 -9.80
C LYS A 165 -7.99 -10.17 -10.56
N GLU A 166 -7.10 -11.11 -10.88
CA GLU A 166 -5.74 -10.80 -11.35
C GLU A 166 -5.70 -9.93 -12.61
N LYS A 167 -6.54 -10.25 -13.62
CA LYS A 167 -6.60 -9.48 -14.87
C LYS A 167 -6.97 -8.00 -14.66
N GLU A 168 -7.92 -7.75 -13.75
CA GLU A 168 -8.35 -6.41 -13.40
C GLU A 168 -7.26 -5.69 -12.61
N GLY A 169 -6.64 -6.39 -11.65
CA GLY A 169 -5.52 -5.87 -10.87
C GLY A 169 -4.33 -5.46 -11.73
N ILE A 170 -3.96 -6.26 -12.73
CA ILE A 170 -2.88 -5.92 -13.68
C ILE A 170 -3.21 -4.66 -14.50
N GLU A 171 -4.45 -4.50 -14.93
CA GLU A 171 -4.90 -3.28 -15.64
C GLU A 171 -4.85 -2.06 -14.72
N THR A 172 -5.30 -2.20 -13.48
CA THR A 172 -5.23 -1.12 -12.48
C THR A 172 -3.78 -0.76 -12.16
N TYR A 173 -2.89 -1.75 -12.03
CA TYR A 173 -1.45 -1.52 -11.83
C TYR A 173 -0.86 -0.72 -12.99
N ARG A 174 -1.12 -1.13 -14.24
CA ARG A 174 -0.67 -0.41 -15.43
C ARG A 174 -1.12 1.05 -15.42
N THR A 175 -2.38 1.28 -15.08
CA THR A 175 -2.95 2.63 -15.01
C THR A 175 -2.26 3.45 -13.91
N ALA A 176 -2.07 2.88 -12.72
CA ALA A 176 -1.37 3.54 -11.61
C ALA A 176 0.07 3.92 -11.98
N PHE A 177 0.82 2.98 -12.56
CA PHE A 177 2.18 3.20 -13.03
C PHE A 177 2.25 4.19 -14.17
N LEU A 178 1.31 4.20 -15.12
CA LEU A 178 1.28 5.20 -16.20
C LEU A 178 0.88 6.59 -15.70
N ASN A 179 0.22 6.71 -14.54
CA ASN A 179 -0.05 7.99 -13.91
C ASN A 179 1.18 8.52 -13.16
N ASP A 180 1.68 7.78 -12.16
CA ASP A 180 2.83 8.19 -11.36
C ASP A 180 3.53 6.99 -10.68
N PRO A 181 4.71 6.56 -11.16
CA PRO A 181 5.53 5.53 -10.52
C PRO A 181 6.06 5.93 -9.14
N GLN A 182 6.29 7.22 -8.87
CA GLN A 182 6.91 7.67 -7.61
C GLN A 182 6.00 7.42 -6.39
N LEU A 183 4.68 7.36 -6.62
CA LEU A 183 3.68 7.04 -5.61
C LEU A 183 3.51 5.55 -5.35
N PHE A 184 4.34 4.68 -5.97
CA PHE A 184 4.26 3.23 -5.82
C PHE A 184 4.59 2.77 -4.39
N PRO A 185 3.64 2.18 -3.64
CA PRO A 185 3.86 1.72 -2.27
C PRO A 185 4.51 0.32 -2.27
N HIS A 186 5.73 0.21 -2.80
CA HIS A 186 6.42 -1.07 -3.04
C HIS A 186 6.51 -1.98 -1.79
N THR A 187 6.63 -1.41 -0.58
CA THR A 187 6.68 -2.16 0.69
C THR A 187 5.37 -2.88 1.05
N MET A 188 4.26 -2.47 0.44
CA MET A 188 2.93 -3.05 0.64
C MET A 188 2.60 -4.17 -0.36
N VAL A 189 3.42 -4.36 -1.38
CA VAL A 189 3.20 -5.38 -2.40
C VAL A 189 3.42 -6.77 -1.81
N ARG A 190 2.50 -7.68 -2.09
CA ARG A 190 2.54 -9.11 -1.74
C ARG A 190 2.32 -9.99 -2.96
N TRP A 191 1.82 -9.44 -4.07
CA TRP A 191 1.67 -10.18 -5.32
C TRP A 191 3.04 -10.66 -5.87
N PRO A 192 3.26 -12.00 -5.99
CA PRO A 192 4.59 -12.56 -6.27
C PRO A 192 5.27 -12.07 -7.57
N PRO A 193 4.56 -11.91 -8.71
CA PRO A 193 5.16 -11.38 -9.92
C PRO A 193 5.78 -10.00 -9.70
N LEU A 194 5.07 -9.09 -9.02
CA LEU A 194 5.57 -7.75 -8.78
C LEU A 194 6.68 -7.71 -7.72
N LEU A 195 6.62 -8.57 -6.69
CA LEU A 195 7.73 -8.75 -5.74
C LEU A 195 9.04 -9.14 -6.44
N THR A 196 8.96 -10.06 -7.42
CA THR A 196 10.12 -10.49 -8.20
C THR A 196 10.72 -9.32 -8.99
N LEU A 197 9.87 -8.46 -9.57
CA LEU A 197 10.32 -7.29 -10.32
C LEU A 197 10.91 -6.20 -9.40
N ILE A 198 10.35 -5.99 -8.21
CA ILE A 198 10.91 -5.08 -7.20
C ILE A 198 12.31 -5.53 -6.80
N GLN A 199 12.50 -6.84 -6.57
CA GLN A 199 13.81 -7.39 -6.24
C GLN A 199 14.81 -7.17 -7.37
N LYS A 200 14.46 -7.52 -8.61
CA LYS A 200 15.29 -7.27 -9.79
C LYS A 200 15.65 -5.80 -9.97
N ALA A 201 14.69 -4.89 -9.78
CA ALA A 201 14.95 -3.45 -9.89
C ALA A 201 15.91 -2.97 -8.80
N SER A 202 15.81 -3.52 -7.58
CA SER A 202 16.69 -3.21 -6.45
C SER A 202 18.12 -3.75 -6.63
N GLU A 203 18.30 -4.81 -7.43
CA GLU A 203 19.62 -5.30 -7.84
C GLU A 203 20.31 -4.37 -8.86
N ILE A 204 19.55 -3.53 -9.56
CA ILE A 204 20.05 -2.59 -10.59
C ILE A 204 20.36 -1.21 -9.98
N THR A 205 19.58 -0.75 -9.01
CA THR A 205 19.77 0.55 -8.35
C THR A 205 19.48 0.47 -6.85
N GLU A 206 20.32 1.13 -6.05
CA GLU A 206 20.12 1.30 -4.61
C GLU A 206 19.15 2.45 -4.29
N ARG A 207 18.79 3.28 -5.28
CA ARG A 207 17.93 4.45 -5.09
C ARG A 207 16.47 4.07 -5.30
N GLU A 208 15.67 4.22 -4.25
CA GLU A 208 14.24 3.91 -4.28
C GLU A 208 13.48 4.65 -5.39
N GLU A 209 13.80 5.92 -5.64
CA GLU A 209 13.15 6.73 -6.69
C GLU A 209 13.41 6.17 -8.11
N GLU A 210 14.59 5.62 -8.35
CA GLU A 210 14.97 5.00 -9.62
C GLU A 210 14.35 3.61 -9.74
N MET A 211 14.36 2.84 -8.64
CA MET A 211 13.71 1.52 -8.56
C MET A 211 12.23 1.63 -8.93
N LYS A 212 11.52 2.62 -8.38
CA LYS A 212 10.09 2.85 -8.67
C LYS A 212 9.79 3.10 -10.15
N GLU A 213 10.67 3.82 -10.86
CA GLU A 213 10.52 4.02 -12.31
C GLU A 213 10.87 2.77 -13.11
N LEU A 214 11.78 1.94 -12.62
CA LEU A 214 12.27 0.76 -13.31
C LEU A 214 11.29 -0.43 -13.23
N VAL A 215 10.59 -0.59 -12.10
CA VAL A 215 9.61 -1.67 -11.90
C VAL A 215 8.58 -1.78 -13.04
N PRO A 216 7.89 -0.70 -13.47
CA PRO A 216 6.94 -0.82 -14.57
C PRO A 216 7.60 -1.14 -15.91
N VAL A 217 8.82 -0.66 -16.18
CA VAL A 217 9.58 -1.03 -17.39
C VAL A 217 9.82 -2.53 -17.44
N LEU A 218 10.33 -3.10 -16.33
CA LEU A 218 10.54 -4.55 -16.23
C LEU A 218 9.22 -5.31 -16.34
N ALA A 219 8.14 -4.80 -15.74
CA ALA A 219 6.82 -5.43 -15.83
C ALA A 219 6.31 -5.54 -17.28
N TRP A 220 6.57 -4.53 -18.12
CA TRP A 220 6.25 -4.58 -19.55
C TRP A 220 7.20 -5.52 -20.31
N ARG A 221 8.52 -5.43 -20.09
CA ARG A 221 9.51 -6.28 -20.77
C ARG A 221 9.31 -7.77 -20.50
N GLU A 222 8.99 -8.13 -19.26
CA GLU A 222 8.78 -9.52 -18.85
C GLU A 222 7.36 -10.03 -19.10
N GLY A 223 6.49 -9.18 -19.67
CA GLY A 223 5.13 -9.57 -20.06
C GLY A 223 4.13 -9.68 -18.90
N VAL A 224 4.51 -9.26 -17.68
CA VAL A 224 3.58 -9.16 -16.54
C VAL A 224 2.46 -8.16 -16.84
N PHE A 225 2.79 -7.07 -17.54
CA PHE A 225 1.82 -6.04 -17.97
C PHE A 225 1.25 -6.26 -19.36
N ARG A 226 1.33 -7.49 -19.89
CA ARG A 226 0.77 -7.76 -21.21
C ARG A 226 -0.75 -7.47 -21.24
N PRO A 227 -1.21 -6.62 -22.17
CA PRO A 227 -2.62 -6.24 -22.23
C PRO A 227 -3.46 -7.42 -22.74
N SER A 228 -4.64 -7.60 -22.15
CA SER A 228 -5.62 -8.60 -22.59
C SER A 228 -6.31 -8.22 -23.91
N SER A 229 -6.40 -6.93 -24.20
CA SER A 229 -6.96 -6.37 -25.43
C SER A 229 -6.22 -5.11 -25.85
N LYS A 230 -6.33 -4.77 -27.13
CA LYS A 230 -5.81 -3.49 -27.62
C LYS A 230 -6.61 -2.32 -27.03
N LYS A 231 -5.91 -1.21 -26.77
CA LYS A 231 -6.51 0.02 -26.27
C LYS A 231 -7.13 0.80 -27.42
N ASP A 232 -8.12 1.64 -27.09
CA ASP A 232 -8.69 2.56 -28.06
C ASP A 232 -7.66 3.62 -28.48
N GLU A 233 -7.89 4.19 -29.66
CA GLU A 233 -6.97 5.15 -30.28
C GLU A 233 -6.81 6.43 -29.46
N ALA A 234 -7.86 6.88 -28.75
CA ALA A 234 -7.80 8.07 -27.92
C ALA A 234 -6.84 7.87 -26.73
N THR A 235 -6.90 6.71 -26.07
CA THR A 235 -5.97 6.32 -25.01
C THR A 235 -4.53 6.28 -25.53
N ILE A 236 -4.30 5.66 -26.69
CA ILE A 236 -2.96 5.60 -27.30
C ILE A 236 -2.45 7.01 -27.64
N GLN A 237 -3.32 7.90 -28.11
CA GLN A 237 -2.93 9.27 -28.46
C GLN A 237 -2.53 10.09 -27.22
N ILE A 238 -3.17 9.85 -26.07
CA ILE A 238 -2.77 10.45 -24.78
C ILE A 238 -1.36 9.98 -24.42
N TRP A 239 -1.09 8.68 -24.47
CA TRP A 239 0.24 8.12 -24.18
C TRP A 239 1.31 8.60 -25.15
N PHE A 240 0.97 8.71 -26.43
CA PHE A 240 1.88 9.20 -27.46
C PHE A 240 2.26 10.67 -27.25
N SER A 241 1.28 11.50 -26.89
CA SER A 241 1.51 12.92 -26.59
C SER A 241 2.43 13.07 -25.38
N GLU A 242 2.23 12.24 -24.36
CA GLU A 242 3.08 12.23 -23.17
C GLU A 242 4.50 11.74 -23.48
N LEU A 243 4.65 10.68 -24.28
CA LEU A 243 5.95 10.20 -24.74
C LEU A 243 6.74 11.30 -25.46
N LYS A 244 6.11 12.04 -26.38
CA LYS A 244 6.74 13.19 -27.06
C LYS A 244 7.17 14.28 -26.07
N ARG A 245 6.30 14.62 -25.12
CA ARG A 245 6.61 15.63 -24.10
C ARG A 245 7.85 15.25 -23.29
N LEU A 246 7.99 13.97 -22.94
CA LEU A 246 9.13 13.44 -22.20
C LEU A 246 10.41 13.42 -23.05
N THR A 247 10.32 13.06 -24.34
CA THR A 247 11.48 13.10 -25.24
C THR A 247 12.00 14.52 -25.44
N ASP A 248 11.11 15.49 -25.65
CA ASP A 248 11.48 16.91 -25.77
C ASP A 248 12.09 17.44 -24.46
N SER A 249 11.67 16.92 -23.31
CA SER A 249 12.28 17.23 -22.02
C SER A 249 13.69 16.64 -21.91
N LYS A 250 13.92 15.43 -22.43
CA LYS A 250 15.24 14.78 -22.42
C LYS A 250 16.23 15.56 -23.28
N GLU A 251 15.82 15.97 -24.48
CA GLU A 251 16.68 16.76 -25.39
C GLU A 251 17.12 18.10 -24.76
N ARG A 252 16.25 18.75 -23.99
CA ARG A 252 16.56 20.04 -23.33
C ARG A 252 17.41 19.91 -22.07
N SER A 253 17.21 18.84 -21.29
CA SER A 253 17.85 18.67 -19.97
C SER A 253 19.07 17.77 -19.96
N GLY A 254 19.36 17.06 -21.06
CA GLY A 254 20.42 16.05 -21.14
C GLY A 254 20.01 14.67 -20.62
N GLY A 255 18.77 14.52 -20.15
CA GLY A 255 18.24 13.25 -19.65
C GLY A 255 18.55 12.98 -18.17
N SER A 256 17.81 12.03 -17.60
CA SER A 256 18.07 11.45 -16.29
C SER A 256 17.58 10.02 -16.29
N PHE A 257 18.09 9.17 -15.40
CA PHE A 257 17.65 7.77 -15.29
C PHE A 257 16.13 7.65 -15.24
N ARG A 258 15.49 8.45 -14.37
CA ARG A 258 14.02 8.46 -14.22
C ARG A 258 13.31 8.86 -15.51
N LEU A 259 13.80 9.91 -16.18
CA LEU A 259 13.20 10.37 -17.44
C LEU A 259 13.34 9.31 -18.53
N GLU A 260 14.47 8.63 -18.60
CA GLU A 260 14.72 7.56 -19.57
C GLU A 260 13.84 6.34 -19.32
N ALA A 261 13.75 5.88 -18.06
CA ALA A 261 12.84 4.81 -17.66
C ALA A 261 11.39 5.15 -17.98
N ARG A 262 10.98 6.41 -17.76
CA ARG A 262 9.63 6.89 -18.07
C ARG A 262 9.33 6.90 -19.57
N ILE A 263 10.27 7.38 -20.39
CA ILE A 263 10.17 7.33 -21.86
C ILE A 263 10.00 5.87 -22.31
N GLU A 264 10.84 4.98 -21.78
CA GLU A 264 10.79 3.56 -22.14
C GLU A 264 9.47 2.90 -21.73
N GLN A 265 8.98 3.20 -20.52
CA GLN A 265 7.69 2.70 -20.04
C GLN A 265 6.54 3.06 -20.99
N PHE A 266 6.45 4.32 -21.41
CA PHE A 266 5.41 4.76 -22.34
C PHE A 266 5.58 4.13 -23.72
N ALA A 267 6.82 4.02 -24.20
CA ALA A 267 7.10 3.36 -25.47
C ALA A 267 6.65 1.88 -25.44
N LEU A 268 7.04 1.12 -24.42
CA LEU A 268 6.60 -0.26 -24.22
C LEU A 268 5.07 -0.39 -24.10
N ALA A 269 4.43 0.50 -23.34
CA ALA A 269 2.98 0.50 -23.18
C ALA A 269 2.26 0.68 -24.53
N ILE A 270 2.72 1.62 -25.37
CA ILE A 270 2.20 1.84 -26.72
C ILE A 270 2.43 0.60 -27.59
N LEU A 271 3.66 0.10 -27.68
CA LEU A 271 4.00 -1.03 -28.56
C LEU A 271 3.18 -2.28 -28.24
N GLN A 272 2.93 -2.54 -26.96
CA GLN A 272 2.17 -3.73 -26.55
C GLN A 272 0.65 -3.53 -26.68
N SER A 273 0.15 -2.31 -26.50
CA SER A 273 -1.29 -2.04 -26.37
C SER A 273 -1.95 -1.43 -27.59
N ALA A 274 -1.20 -0.85 -28.53
CA ALA A 274 -1.74 -0.18 -29.71
C ALA A 274 -2.08 -1.15 -30.85
N ASP A 275 -3.03 -0.76 -31.69
CA ASP A 275 -3.27 -1.38 -32.99
C ASP A 275 -2.30 -0.76 -34.01
N ASP A 276 -1.51 -1.60 -34.68
CA ASP A 276 -0.43 -1.16 -35.57
C ASP A 276 -0.91 -0.34 -36.77
N ILE A 277 -2.15 -0.55 -37.21
CA ILE A 277 -2.71 0.13 -38.38
C ILE A 277 -3.29 1.48 -37.96
N ARG A 278 -4.12 1.48 -36.90
CA ARG A 278 -4.81 2.70 -36.45
C ARG A 278 -3.88 3.70 -35.75
N SER A 279 -2.86 3.21 -35.04
CA SER A 279 -1.94 4.05 -34.27
C SER A 279 -0.51 3.99 -34.80
N ARG A 280 -0.37 3.88 -36.14
CA ARG A 280 0.92 3.67 -36.82
C ARG A 280 2.01 4.66 -36.39
N ASP A 281 1.68 5.94 -36.33
CA ASP A 281 2.66 6.99 -35.99
C ASP A 281 3.18 6.83 -34.55
N ALA A 282 2.28 6.54 -33.61
CA ALA A 282 2.63 6.30 -32.21
C ALA A 282 3.52 5.06 -32.08
N VAL A 283 3.18 3.97 -32.77
CA VAL A 283 3.96 2.73 -32.79
C VAL A 283 5.34 2.96 -33.40
N GLN A 284 5.42 3.66 -34.54
CA GLN A 284 6.69 3.92 -35.22
C GLN A 284 7.60 4.80 -34.36
N PHE A 285 7.05 5.81 -33.69
CA PHE A 285 7.81 6.65 -32.77
C PHE A 285 8.30 5.86 -31.55
N ALA A 286 7.43 5.07 -30.92
CA ALA A 286 7.77 4.26 -29.75
C ALA A 286 8.90 3.24 -30.02
N LYS A 287 8.98 2.68 -31.24
CA LYS A 287 10.08 1.79 -31.64
C LYS A 287 11.47 2.42 -31.56
N GLY A 288 11.57 3.75 -31.54
CA GLY A 288 12.85 4.45 -31.39
C GLY A 288 13.45 4.40 -29.98
N PHE A 289 12.71 3.89 -28.99
CA PHE A 289 13.05 3.99 -27.56
C PHE A 289 13.10 2.65 -26.83
N VAL A 290 12.89 1.52 -27.52
CA VAL A 290 12.88 0.17 -26.96
C VAL A 290 13.85 -0.72 -27.73
#